data_AF-A8XTV0-F1
#
_entry.id   AF-A8XTV0-F1
#
_cell.length_a   1.000
_cell.length_b   1.000
_cell.length_c   1.000
_cell.angle_alpha   90.00
_cell.angle_beta   90.00
_cell.angle_gamma   90.00
#
_symmetry.space_group_name_H-M   'P 1'
#
loop_
_entity.id
_entity.type
_entity.pdbx_description
1 polymer ?
#
loop_
_entity_poly.entity_id
_entity_poly.type
_entity_poly.pdbx_seq_one_letter_code
_entity_poly.pdbx_strand_id
1 'polypeptide(L)'
;MKSLILLLLLMSTAYSNLPRCTNEINAIRRRYANEFSTANMNKLAYNPKWEKKILGKLESSGGCPDKSGEYEDGFVFGLNIRNWKGFQLHVASNSESMEIACVETRCERDGELITSAVFDIG
;
A
#
# COMPACT_ATOMS: atom_id res chain seq x y z
N MET A 1 25.30 -28.96 3.13
CA MET A 1 23.85 -28.84 2.85
C MET A 1 23.05 -28.16 3.99
N LYS A 2 23.68 -27.47 4.96
CA LYS A 2 22.95 -26.75 6.02
C LYS A 2 22.72 -25.26 5.70
N SER A 3 23.58 -24.66 4.88
CA SER A 3 23.49 -23.23 4.51
C SER A 3 22.37 -22.89 3.53
N LEU A 4 21.95 -23.83 2.67
CA LEU A 4 20.82 -23.62 1.75
C LEU A 4 19.46 -23.52 2.47
N ILE A 5 19.32 -24.17 3.63
CA ILE A 5 18.07 -24.21 4.39
C ILE A 5 17.83 -22.87 5.11
N LEU A 6 18.89 -22.19 5.56
CA LEU A 6 18.77 -20.86 6.19
C LEU A 6 18.33 -19.77 5.21
N LEU A 7 18.76 -19.81 3.94
CA LEU A 7 18.34 -18.85 2.91
C LEU A 7 16.86 -19.00 2.53
N LEU A 8 16.33 -20.21 2.51
CA LEU A 8 14.90 -20.48 2.24
C LEU A 8 13.98 -19.94 3.36
N LEU A 9 14.45 -19.93 4.61
CA LEU A 9 13.69 -19.43 5.76
C LEU A 9 13.63 -17.90 5.80
N LEU A 10 14.65 -17.20 5.32
CA LEU A 10 14.66 -15.72 5.23
C LEU A 10 13.75 -15.20 4.10
N MET A 11 13.63 -15.95 3.00
CA MET A 11 12.75 -15.58 1.88
C MET A 11 11.27 -15.79 2.19
N SER A 12 10.93 -16.73 3.08
CA SER A 12 9.53 -17.02 3.45
C SER A 12 8.93 -15.95 4.36
N THR A 13 9.73 -15.30 5.21
CA THR A 13 9.26 -14.18 6.04
C THR A 13 8.99 -12.91 5.25
N ALA A 14 9.71 -12.68 4.15
CA ALA A 14 9.49 -11.54 3.26
C ALA A 14 8.21 -11.71 2.41
N TYR A 15 7.90 -12.94 1.97
CA TYR A 15 6.70 -13.25 1.19
C TYR A 15 5.39 -13.19 1.99
N SER A 16 5.45 -13.37 3.32
CA SER A 16 4.26 -13.56 4.16
C SER A 16 3.45 -12.27 4.41
N ASN A 17 4.03 -11.08 4.21
CA ASN A 17 3.36 -9.80 4.51
C ASN A 17 2.79 -9.09 3.27
N LEU A 18 3.04 -9.64 2.08
CA LEU A 18 2.93 -8.96 0.79
C LEU A 18 1.67 -9.37 0.00
N PRO A 19 0.46 -9.34 0.61
CA PRO A 19 -0.14 -8.01 0.67
C PRO A 19 -1.22 -7.85 1.76
N ARG A 20 -0.81 -7.71 3.03
CA ARG A 20 -1.76 -7.35 4.10
C ARG A 20 -2.52 -6.06 3.74
N CYS A 21 -1.79 -5.05 3.27
CA CYS A 21 -2.33 -3.76 2.85
C CYS A 21 -3.39 -3.87 1.74
N THR A 22 -3.11 -4.60 0.65
CA THR A 22 -4.08 -4.77 -0.46
C THR A 22 -5.33 -5.50 -0.03
N ASN A 23 -5.21 -6.50 0.85
CA ASN A 23 -6.37 -7.22 1.37
C ASN A 23 -7.24 -6.32 2.25
N GLU A 24 -6.62 -5.52 3.12
CA GLU A 24 -7.33 -4.54 3.95
C GLU A 24 -8.04 -3.48 3.09
N ILE A 25 -7.37 -2.94 2.08
CA ILE A 25 -7.95 -1.95 1.17
C ILE A 25 -9.08 -2.55 0.33
N ASN A 26 -8.92 -3.77 -0.22
CA ASN A 26 -10.00 -4.45 -0.93
C ASN A 26 -11.21 -4.76 -0.03
N ALA A 27 -10.99 -5.03 1.26
CA ALA A 27 -12.09 -5.20 2.22
C ALA A 27 -12.83 -3.88 2.47
N ILE A 28 -12.12 -2.74 2.51
CA ILE A 28 -12.74 -1.42 2.59
C ILE A 28 -13.52 -1.10 1.30
N ARG A 29 -12.92 -1.32 0.12
CA ARG A 29 -13.59 -1.15 -1.20
C ARG A 29 -14.87 -1.98 -1.31
N ARG A 30 -14.84 -3.24 -0.88
CA ARG A 30 -16.03 -4.10 -0.84
C ARG A 30 -17.13 -3.52 0.07
N ARG A 31 -16.77 -3.04 1.25
CA ARG A 31 -17.73 -2.41 2.17
C ARG A 31 -18.33 -1.15 1.56
N TYR A 32 -17.47 -0.29 1.00
CA TYR A 32 -17.88 0.93 0.29
C TYR A 32 -18.85 0.60 -0.86
N ALA A 33 -18.51 -0.36 -1.72
CA ALA A 33 -19.36 -0.74 -2.85
C ALA A 33 -20.73 -1.25 -2.39
N ASN A 34 -20.80 -2.01 -1.29
CA ASN A 34 -22.06 -2.48 -0.72
C ASN A 34 -22.87 -1.34 -0.09
N GLU A 35 -22.23 -0.42 0.62
CA GLU A 35 -22.89 0.69 1.32
C GLU A 35 -23.44 1.74 0.34
N PHE A 36 -22.67 2.07 -0.69
CA PHE A 36 -23.01 3.11 -1.67
C PHE A 36 -23.55 2.55 -2.99
N SER A 37 -23.83 1.25 -3.06
CA SER A 37 -24.32 0.56 -4.27
C SER A 37 -23.45 0.84 -5.51
N THR A 38 -22.13 0.92 -5.33
CA THR A 38 -21.19 1.17 -6.43
C THR A 38 -21.03 -0.09 -7.26
N ALA A 39 -21.56 -0.07 -8.49
CA ALA A 39 -21.33 -1.12 -9.47
C ALA A 39 -19.88 -1.09 -9.98
N ASN A 40 -19.42 -2.21 -10.57
CA ASN A 40 -18.12 -2.31 -11.26
C ASN A 40 -16.90 -1.91 -10.41
N MET A 41 -16.92 -2.16 -9.09
CA MET A 41 -15.77 -1.95 -8.22
C MET A 41 -14.67 -2.98 -8.52
N ASN A 42 -13.60 -2.55 -9.19
CA ASN A 42 -12.45 -3.40 -9.46
C ASN A 42 -11.77 -3.85 -8.16
N LYS A 43 -11.40 -5.13 -8.09
CA LYS A 43 -10.54 -5.65 -7.02
C LYS A 43 -9.10 -5.29 -7.36
N LEU A 44 -8.42 -4.59 -6.45
CA LEU A 44 -7.04 -4.19 -6.65
C LEU A 44 -6.11 -5.41 -6.62
N ALA A 45 -5.28 -5.56 -7.65
CA ALA A 45 -4.18 -6.52 -7.69
C ALA A 45 -2.90 -5.90 -7.10
N TYR A 46 -2.09 -6.70 -6.42
CA TYR A 46 -0.82 -6.20 -5.89
C TYR A 46 0.24 -6.11 -6.99
N ASN A 47 0.85 -4.95 -7.19
CA ASN A 47 1.92 -4.73 -8.16
C ASN A 47 3.25 -4.36 -7.47
N PRO A 48 4.15 -5.32 -7.18
CA PRO A 48 5.41 -5.04 -6.49
C PRO A 48 6.32 -4.06 -7.25
N LYS A 49 6.15 -3.91 -8.57
CA LYS A 49 6.98 -2.99 -9.37
C LYS A 49 6.74 -1.52 -9.01
N TRP A 50 5.64 -1.20 -8.32
CA TRP A 50 5.33 0.17 -7.91
C TRP A 50 5.88 0.51 -6.52
N GLU A 51 6.39 -0.46 -5.76
CA GLU A 51 7.07 -0.19 -4.48
C GLU A 51 8.21 0.81 -4.66
N LYS A 52 8.98 0.72 -5.76
CA LYS A 52 10.05 1.68 -6.07
C LYS A 52 9.55 3.13 -6.22
N LYS A 53 8.31 3.34 -6.68
CA LYS A 53 7.71 4.68 -6.78
C LYS A 53 7.47 5.25 -5.38
N ILE A 54 6.97 4.41 -4.47
CA ILE A 54 6.79 4.76 -3.06
C ILE A 54 8.16 5.06 -2.43
N LEU A 55 9.16 4.20 -2.63
CA LEU A 55 10.50 4.39 -2.06
C LEU A 55 11.11 5.74 -2.49
N GLY A 56 10.98 6.13 -3.76
CA GLY A 56 11.44 7.44 -4.23
C GLY A 56 10.76 8.63 -3.52
N LYS A 57 9.47 8.51 -3.17
CA LYS A 57 8.76 9.52 -2.36
C LYS A 57 9.25 9.57 -0.92
N LEU A 58 9.73 8.45 -0.38
CA LEU A 58 10.18 8.33 1.00
C LEU A 58 11.63 8.79 1.23
N GLU A 59 12.46 8.86 0.18
CA GLU A 59 13.89 9.17 0.28
C GLU A 59 14.18 10.48 1.04
N SER A 60 13.47 11.57 0.73
CA SER A 60 13.69 12.88 1.36
C SER A 60 13.32 12.92 2.85
N SER A 61 12.50 11.96 3.30
CA SER A 61 12.03 11.85 4.68
C SER A 61 12.75 10.76 5.49
N GLY A 62 13.78 10.14 4.91
CA GLY A 62 14.47 9.00 5.54
C GLY A 62 13.53 7.81 5.80
N GLY A 63 12.52 7.61 4.95
CA GLY A 63 11.53 6.57 5.16
C GLY A 63 10.34 6.98 6.04
N CYS A 64 10.26 8.20 6.54
CA CYS A 64 9.26 8.63 7.54
C CYS A 64 8.60 9.98 7.25
N PRO A 65 7.77 10.07 6.20
CA PRO A 65 7.05 11.29 5.87
C PRO A 65 5.89 11.55 6.84
N ASP A 66 5.48 12.81 6.86
CA ASP A 66 4.18 13.20 7.37
C ASP A 66 3.06 12.59 6.51
N LYS A 67 1.84 12.61 7.05
CA LYS A 67 0.64 12.15 6.35
C LYS A 67 0.33 13.06 5.16
N SER A 68 0.40 12.52 3.95
CA SER A 68 0.14 13.27 2.72
C SER A 68 -0.49 12.40 1.62
N GLY A 69 -1.23 13.04 0.73
CA GLY A 69 -1.80 12.44 -0.47
C GLY A 69 -1.33 13.22 -1.68
N GLU A 70 -0.75 12.56 -2.66
CA GLU A 70 -0.13 13.19 -3.82
C GLU A 70 -0.62 12.53 -5.11
N TYR A 71 -0.77 13.32 -6.16
CA TYR A 71 -1.12 12.84 -7.50
C TYR A 71 0.06 13.08 -8.44
N GLU A 72 0.51 12.04 -9.13
CA GLU A 72 1.62 12.15 -10.07
C GLU A 72 1.52 11.04 -11.12
N ASP A 73 1.65 11.40 -12.40
CA ASP A 73 1.75 10.48 -13.54
C ASP A 73 0.65 9.39 -13.62
N GLY A 74 -0.59 9.74 -13.28
CA GLY A 74 -1.72 8.79 -13.28
C GLY A 74 -1.78 7.90 -12.03
N PHE A 75 -1.00 8.21 -11.00
CA PHE A 75 -1.00 7.52 -9.73
C PHE A 75 -1.44 8.42 -8.60
N VAL A 76 -2.06 7.81 -7.59
CA VAL A 76 -2.29 8.42 -6.29
C VAL A 76 -1.36 7.78 -5.28
N PHE A 77 -0.55 8.60 -4.62
CA PHE A 77 0.32 8.22 -3.53
C PHE A 77 -0.33 8.62 -2.21
N GLY A 78 -0.38 7.69 -1.27
CA GLY A 78 -0.66 7.98 0.12
C GLY A 78 0.56 7.68 0.96
N LEU A 79 1.07 8.69 1.67
CA LEU A 79 2.18 8.55 2.60
C LEU A 79 1.65 8.55 4.03
N ASN A 80 2.20 7.67 4.88
CA ASN A 80 1.78 7.50 6.27
C ASN A 80 0.24 7.36 6.42
N ILE A 81 -0.32 6.39 5.69
CA ILE A 81 -1.78 6.22 5.52
C ILE A 81 -2.47 5.49 6.67
N ARG A 82 -1.70 4.98 7.64
CA ARG A 82 -2.26 4.22 8.76
C ARG A 82 -3.22 5.13 9.53
N ASN A 83 -4.43 4.61 9.79
CA ASN A 83 -5.52 5.33 10.46
C ASN A 83 -5.96 6.63 9.74
N TRP A 84 -5.67 6.80 8.45
CA TRP A 84 -6.13 7.97 7.69
C TRP A 84 -7.44 7.70 6.97
N LYS A 85 -8.55 8.07 7.61
CA LYS A 85 -9.91 7.90 7.05
C LYS A 85 -10.09 8.55 5.68
N GLY A 86 -9.51 9.73 5.46
CA GLY A 86 -9.61 10.45 4.19
C GLY A 86 -9.00 9.66 3.03
N PHE A 87 -7.78 9.14 3.21
CA PHE A 87 -7.15 8.28 2.20
C PHE A 87 -7.89 6.97 2.01
N GLN A 88 -8.35 6.33 3.10
CA GLN A 88 -9.14 5.11 3.02
C GLN A 88 -10.43 5.30 2.21
N LEU A 89 -11.13 6.42 2.39
CA LEU A 89 -12.31 6.77 1.58
C LEU A 89 -11.93 7.00 0.12
N HIS A 90 -10.86 7.75 -0.14
CA HIS A 90 -10.43 8.07 -1.50
C HIS A 90 -10.06 6.81 -2.31
N VAL A 91 -9.26 5.91 -1.74
CA VAL A 91 -8.94 4.62 -2.38
C VAL A 91 -10.16 3.70 -2.46
N ALA A 92 -11.12 3.82 -1.54
CA ALA A 92 -12.34 3.02 -1.56
C ALA A 92 -13.31 3.43 -2.67
N SER A 93 -13.39 4.74 -2.96
CA SER A 93 -14.35 5.30 -3.91
C SER A 93 -13.91 5.17 -5.37
N ASN A 94 -12.61 4.96 -5.65
CA ASN A 94 -12.13 4.85 -7.02
C ASN A 94 -12.42 3.46 -7.61
N SER A 95 -13.58 3.28 -8.27
CA SER A 95 -14.01 1.99 -8.81
C SER A 95 -13.14 1.47 -9.95
N GLU A 96 -12.48 2.35 -10.69
CA GLU A 96 -11.76 2.02 -11.93
C GLU A 96 -10.35 1.52 -11.66
N SER A 97 -9.71 1.96 -10.57
CA SER A 97 -8.38 1.50 -10.15
C SER A 97 -8.24 -0.03 -10.18
N MET A 98 -7.14 -0.53 -10.74
CA MET A 98 -6.91 -1.96 -10.96
C MET A 98 -5.79 -2.55 -10.10
N GLU A 99 -4.79 -1.75 -9.75
CA GLU A 99 -3.57 -2.21 -9.10
C GLU A 99 -3.18 -1.33 -7.90
N ILE A 100 -2.40 -1.88 -6.99
CA ILE A 100 -1.88 -1.18 -5.82
C ILE A 100 -0.55 -1.76 -5.38
N ALA A 101 0.31 -0.94 -4.79
CA ALA A 101 1.44 -1.37 -4.00
C ALA A 101 1.45 -0.68 -2.65
N CYS A 102 2.11 -1.31 -1.67
CA CYS A 102 2.31 -0.71 -0.36
C CYS A 102 3.74 -0.99 0.12
N VAL A 103 4.32 -0.05 0.85
CA VAL A 103 5.61 -0.21 1.53
C VAL A 103 5.38 0.10 3.00
N GLU A 104 5.95 -0.74 3.87
CA GLU A 104 5.98 -0.50 5.31
C GLU A 104 7.41 -0.13 5.70
N THR A 105 7.59 1.00 6.36
CA THR A 105 8.88 1.46 6.88
C THR A 105 8.80 1.64 8.39
N ARG A 106 9.94 1.48 9.06
CA ARG A 106 10.08 1.73 10.49
C ARG A 106 10.86 3.03 10.68
N CYS A 107 10.31 3.96 11.43
CA CYS A 107 10.96 5.20 11.75
C CYS A 107 12.07 5.01 12.78
N GLU A 108 13.27 5.48 12.44
CA GLU A 108 14.44 5.34 13.31
C GLU A 108 14.29 6.14 14.61
N ARG A 109 13.59 7.29 14.54
CA ARG A 109 13.44 8.22 15.66
C ARG A 109 12.60 7.67 16.80
N ASP A 110 11.50 6.97 16.50
CA ASP A 110 10.50 6.54 17.50
C ASP A 110 10.08 5.07 17.37
N GLY A 111 10.60 4.36 16.36
CA GLY A 111 10.26 2.96 16.08
C GLY A 111 8.88 2.78 15.46
N GLU A 112 8.16 3.85 15.10
CA GLU A 112 6.83 3.76 14.50
C GLU A 112 6.88 3.02 13.17
N LEU A 113 5.94 2.08 12.98
CA LEU A 113 5.68 1.49 11.67
C LEU A 113 4.70 2.37 10.91
N ILE A 114 5.12 2.86 9.76
CA ILE A 114 4.25 3.58 8.84
C ILE A 114 3.99 2.73 7.60
N THR A 115 2.82 2.93 7.01
CA THR A 115 2.46 2.32 5.73
C THR A 115 2.27 3.44 4.73
N SER A 116 2.82 3.27 3.53
CA SER A 116 2.59 4.12 2.37
C SER A 116 2.09 3.25 1.23
N ALA A 117 1.27 3.81 0.34
CA ALA A 117 0.66 3.08 -0.76
C ALA A 117 0.64 3.91 -2.04
N VAL A 118 0.57 3.24 -3.18
CA VAL A 118 0.34 3.84 -4.48
C VAL A 118 -0.65 2.99 -5.27
N PHE A 119 -1.63 3.62 -5.91
CA PHE A 119 -2.59 2.96 -6.79
C PHE A 119 -2.83 3.80 -8.06
N ASP A 120 -3.26 3.17 -9.15
CA ASP A 120 -3.62 3.86 -10.40
C ASP A 120 -4.98 4.55 -10.30
N ILE A 121 -5.18 5.61 -11.08
CA ILE A 121 -6.46 6.34 -11.09
C ILE A 121 -7.59 5.63 -11.85
N GLY A 122 -7.31 4.55 -12.58
CA GLY A 122 -8.23 3.94 -13.54
C GLY A 122 -8.11 4.54 -14.94
#